data_AF-A0A3M2LF55-F1
#
_entry.id   AF-A0A3M2LF55-F1
#
_cell.length_a   1.000
_cell.length_b   1.000
_cell.length_c   1.000
_cell.angle_alpha   90.00
_cell.angle_beta   90.00
_cell.angle_gamma   90.00
#
_symmetry.space_group_name_H-M   'P 1'
#
loop_
_entity.id
_entity.type
_entity.pdbx_description
1 polymer ?
#
loop_
_entity_poly.entity_id
_entity_poly.type
_entity_poly.pdbx_seq_one_letter_code
_entity_poly.pdbx_strand_id
1 'polypeptide(L)'
;MGAAAETALDLPIPPGTEAPTAPPAETGEDGGSGGGSSLLKSGAMMALGTVASRVTGFLRTAAIVAALGNGALLGIYNTANTFPNQIYDLLLGGILTSVIVPLLIRAKERDKAYGEQYEQRVFTLSVIGLGGLSALAMLAAPLLITLSAPSYHGDDRKVAILFALFFLPQIFFYGIGAFAGAILNTRGSFGAPMWAPVLNNVVMIGVGGAFLWVSGGASIGASSISDTEFYLLAAGTTGGIVLQTIALWPSLRRVGFRWRPKLNFQKGEISGVGKLAGWTLLYVMLTQAAFTVVTALCNSAGTKAHNAGAGDVYGYGSYSTAYMIFQLPYAIVAVSVITALLPRMSRHATEGASHLVRDDFSSGLRLSSVIILPAAALMAVLGPEIAVVLFAHGSTSVSDAEVIGRVMQAFAIALVPFSSYQLMLRVFYAHNDTRTPAFIAFATVATNIVCAVGAYYLLPPKWIIIGIASGFALANVVGTLVCWVVLRRKLGGLDGRRVIGTHLKLLVALWPLIGFAYAVHAVIAAALGRGLLPGMLALIVGSAGGGALYLLFARLMRVGEIQSMLSMVGSRIPGRG
;
A
#
# COMPACT_ATOMS: atom_id res chain seq x y z
N MET A 1 -42.78 -7.58 -6.20
CA MET A 1 -42.69 -8.98 -6.65
C MET A 1 -42.24 -8.97 -8.10
N GLY A 2 -41.21 -9.75 -8.45
CA GLY A 2 -40.72 -9.93 -9.81
C GLY A 2 -39.46 -9.13 -10.18
N ALA A 3 -38.28 -9.54 -9.66
CA ALA A 3 -36.95 -9.28 -10.25
C ALA A 3 -35.83 -9.99 -9.45
N ALA A 4 -36.03 -11.26 -9.10
CA ALA A 4 -35.05 -12.05 -8.34
C ALA A 4 -35.00 -13.48 -8.88
N ALA A 5 -34.55 -13.65 -10.12
CA ALA A 5 -34.19 -14.95 -10.70
C ALA A 5 -33.52 -14.74 -12.06
N GLU A 6 -32.27 -14.28 -12.08
CA GLU A 6 -31.40 -14.43 -13.27
C GLU A 6 -29.94 -14.17 -12.87
N THR A 7 -29.28 -15.19 -12.35
CA THR A 7 -27.80 -15.22 -12.25
C THR A 7 -27.24 -16.65 -12.17
N ALA A 8 -27.99 -17.64 -12.67
CA ALA A 8 -27.42 -18.92 -13.03
C ALA A 8 -26.82 -18.79 -14.43
N LEU A 9 -25.51 -18.99 -14.51
CA LEU A 9 -24.75 -18.93 -15.76
C LEU A 9 -25.03 -20.22 -16.53
N ASP A 10 -26.09 -20.22 -17.35
CA ASP A 10 -26.41 -21.35 -18.23
C ASP A 10 -25.37 -21.41 -19.36
N LEU A 11 -24.48 -22.40 -19.29
CA LEU A 11 -23.57 -22.78 -20.37
C LEU A 11 -24.00 -24.14 -20.92
N PRO A 12 -23.86 -24.40 -22.23
CA PRO A 12 -24.33 -25.63 -22.84
C PRO A 12 -23.59 -26.84 -22.25
N ILE A 13 -24.32 -27.73 -21.58
CA ILE A 13 -23.84 -29.05 -21.15
C ILE A 13 -24.02 -30.00 -22.34
N PRO A 14 -22.99 -30.73 -22.80
CA PRO A 14 -23.17 -31.79 -23.78
C PRO A 14 -24.01 -32.93 -23.17
N PRO A 15 -24.92 -33.57 -23.94
CA PRO A 15 -25.83 -34.59 -23.41
C PRO A 15 -25.05 -35.81 -22.91
N GLY A 16 -25.17 -36.16 -21.63
CA GLY A 16 -24.67 -37.43 -21.07
C GLY A 16 -23.95 -37.39 -19.71
N THR A 17 -23.80 -36.24 -19.05
CA THR A 17 -23.15 -36.16 -17.72
C THR A 17 -24.16 -35.83 -16.62
N GLU A 18 -24.38 -36.78 -15.70
CA GLU A 18 -25.12 -36.58 -14.45
C GLU A 18 -24.52 -35.43 -13.63
N ALA A 19 -25.40 -34.66 -12.96
CA ALA A 19 -25.01 -33.54 -12.11
C ALA A 19 -24.15 -34.00 -10.92
N PRO A 20 -22.99 -33.39 -10.65
CA PRO A 20 -22.21 -33.68 -9.44
C PRO A 20 -22.98 -33.23 -8.20
N THR A 21 -23.15 -34.15 -7.25
CA THR A 21 -23.63 -33.85 -5.89
C THR A 21 -22.68 -32.85 -5.21
N ALA A 22 -23.27 -31.89 -4.49
CA ALA A 22 -22.53 -30.86 -3.77
C ALA A 22 -21.57 -31.51 -2.73
N PRO A 23 -20.32 -31.03 -2.61
CA PRO A 23 -19.44 -31.48 -1.55
C PRO A 23 -20.00 -31.07 -0.17
N PRO A 24 -19.88 -31.91 0.87
CA PRO A 24 -20.31 -31.55 2.22
C PRO A 24 -19.54 -30.33 2.73
N ALA A 25 -20.26 -29.45 3.42
CA ALA A 25 -19.70 -28.31 4.13
C ALA A 25 -18.68 -28.78 5.18
N GLU A 26 -17.46 -28.25 5.12
CA GLU A 26 -16.47 -28.41 6.18
C GLU A 26 -16.97 -27.70 7.45
N THR A 27 -17.58 -28.48 8.34
CA THR A 27 -17.80 -28.12 9.73
C THR A 27 -16.47 -28.21 10.47
N GLY A 28 -16.00 -27.09 11.02
CA GLY A 28 -15.00 -27.14 12.07
C GLY A 28 -15.67 -27.61 13.37
N GLU A 29 -15.25 -28.77 13.88
CA GLU A 29 -14.68 -28.97 15.23
C GLU A 29 -14.49 -30.47 15.54
N ASP A 30 -13.34 -30.73 16.19
CA ASP A 30 -12.85 -31.92 16.91
C ASP A 30 -12.55 -33.27 16.24
N GLY A 31 -11.26 -33.66 16.34
CA GLY A 31 -10.80 -35.06 16.29
C GLY A 31 -9.51 -35.32 15.50
N GLY A 32 -8.33 -35.03 16.06
CA GLY A 32 -7.06 -35.54 15.52
C GLY A 32 -5.82 -34.72 15.89
N SER A 33 -5.14 -35.11 16.97
CA SER A 33 -3.86 -34.55 17.43
C SER A 33 -2.75 -34.72 16.37
N GLY A 34 -2.56 -33.71 15.52
CA GLY A 34 -1.46 -33.65 14.54
C GLY A 34 -1.49 -32.45 13.59
N GLY A 35 -2.68 -31.92 13.25
CA GLY A 35 -2.84 -30.86 12.24
C GLY A 35 -2.78 -29.41 12.77
N GLY A 36 -3.13 -29.17 14.03
CA GLY A 36 -3.17 -27.81 14.60
C GLY A 36 -1.81 -27.12 14.65
N SER A 37 -0.72 -27.89 14.84
CA SER A 37 0.62 -27.31 14.92
C SER A 37 1.14 -26.80 13.57
N SER A 38 0.77 -27.41 12.44
CA SER A 38 1.27 -27.00 11.12
C SER A 38 0.55 -25.76 10.59
N LEU A 39 -0.77 -25.63 10.84
CA LEU A 39 -1.56 -24.44 10.48
C LEU A 39 -1.21 -23.24 11.36
N LEU A 40 -1.05 -23.43 12.68
CA LEU A 40 -0.59 -22.37 13.59
C LEU A 40 0.85 -21.93 13.29
N LYS A 41 1.77 -22.88 13.00
CA LYS A 41 3.15 -22.55 12.58
C LYS A 41 3.18 -21.85 11.23
N SER A 42 2.35 -22.25 10.27
CA SER A 42 2.27 -21.60 8.95
C SER A 42 1.66 -20.20 9.06
N GLY A 43 0.63 -20.03 9.88
CA GLY A 43 0.03 -18.72 10.22
C GLY A 43 1.04 -17.76 10.84
N ALA A 44 1.81 -18.23 11.84
CA ALA A 44 2.85 -17.45 12.47
C ALA A 44 3.98 -17.07 11.49
N MET A 45 4.41 -18.00 10.63
CA MET A 45 5.44 -17.74 9.61
C MET A 45 5.00 -16.69 8.58
N MET A 46 3.72 -16.69 8.18
CA MET A 46 3.15 -15.69 7.28
C MET A 46 3.08 -14.31 7.93
N ALA A 47 2.65 -14.24 9.19
CA ALA A 47 2.58 -13.00 9.94
C ALA A 47 3.99 -12.39 10.13
N LEU A 48 4.98 -13.21 10.49
CA LEU A 48 6.38 -12.80 10.60
C LEU A 48 6.94 -12.31 9.26
N GLY A 49 6.70 -13.02 8.16
CA GLY A 49 7.14 -12.60 6.82
C GLY A 49 6.55 -11.25 6.41
N THR A 50 5.27 -11.02 6.72
CA THR A 50 4.58 -9.74 6.45
C THR A 50 5.19 -8.60 7.26
N VAL A 51 5.39 -8.79 8.57
CA VAL A 51 6.02 -7.77 9.44
C VAL A 51 7.45 -7.50 8.98
N ALA A 52 8.24 -8.55 8.72
CA ALA A 52 9.60 -8.43 8.22
C ALA A 52 9.65 -7.66 6.90
N SER A 53 8.72 -7.93 5.97
CA SER A 53 8.62 -7.21 4.69
C SER A 53 8.33 -5.71 4.90
N ARG A 54 7.43 -5.37 5.82
CA ARG A 54 7.12 -3.96 6.15
C ARG A 54 8.30 -3.24 6.79
N VAL A 55 8.95 -3.87 7.77
CA VAL A 55 10.12 -3.31 8.45
C VAL A 55 11.29 -3.14 7.49
N THR A 56 11.63 -4.18 6.73
CA THR A 56 12.72 -4.09 5.74
C THR A 56 12.40 -3.13 4.59
N GLY A 57 11.13 -3.00 4.20
CA GLY A 57 10.70 -2.03 3.20
C GLY A 57 10.93 -0.60 3.69
N PHE A 58 10.62 -0.33 4.96
CA PHE A 58 10.93 0.94 5.60
C PHE A 58 12.44 1.22 5.64
N LEU A 59 13.24 0.24 6.08
CA LEU A 59 14.70 0.37 6.12
C LEU A 59 15.30 0.60 4.73
N ARG A 60 14.77 -0.06 3.70
CA ARG A 60 15.12 0.19 2.29
C ARG A 60 14.89 1.65 1.92
N THR A 61 13.73 2.21 2.27
CA THR A 61 13.44 3.61 1.92
C THR A 61 14.34 4.57 2.67
N ALA A 62 14.60 4.33 3.96
CA ALA A 62 15.57 5.13 4.71
C ALA A 62 16.98 5.05 4.08
N ALA A 63 17.42 3.86 3.67
CA ALA A 63 18.72 3.67 3.01
C ALA A 63 18.80 4.41 1.66
N ILE A 64 17.75 4.36 0.84
CA ILE A 64 17.74 5.03 -0.46
C ILE A 64 17.63 6.56 -0.31
N VAL A 65 16.84 7.06 0.65
CA VAL A 65 16.78 8.49 0.94
C VAL A 65 18.13 8.98 1.48
N ALA A 66 18.74 8.25 2.42
CA ALA A 66 20.07 8.57 2.92
C ALA A 66 21.11 8.58 1.80
N ALA A 67 21.04 7.63 0.86
CA ALA A 67 21.95 7.52 -0.28
C ALA A 67 21.79 8.64 -1.31
N LEU A 68 20.56 8.96 -1.70
CA LEU A 68 20.30 9.91 -2.79
C LEU A 68 20.16 11.37 -2.31
N GLY A 69 20.00 11.59 -1.00
CA GLY A 69 19.58 12.89 -0.50
C GLY A 69 18.12 13.19 -0.83
N ASN A 70 17.61 14.34 -0.37
CA ASN A 70 16.29 14.82 -0.76
C ASN A 70 16.33 15.67 -2.06
N GLY A 71 17.36 15.53 -2.89
CA GLY A 71 17.57 16.37 -4.08
C GLY A 71 16.83 15.92 -5.35
N ALA A 72 17.20 16.52 -6.48
CA ALA A 72 16.61 16.21 -7.80
C ALA A 72 16.75 14.73 -8.17
N LEU A 73 17.88 14.10 -7.83
CA LEU A 73 18.17 12.71 -8.16
C LEU A 73 17.16 11.73 -7.53
N LEU A 74 16.75 11.95 -6.26
CA LEU A 74 15.71 11.15 -5.61
C LEU A 74 14.36 11.30 -6.33
N GLY A 75 14.01 12.52 -6.74
CA GLY A 75 12.80 12.79 -7.52
C GLY A 75 12.81 12.07 -8.86
N ILE A 76 13.93 12.12 -9.59
CA ILE A 76 14.15 11.44 -10.86
C ILE A 76 14.04 9.92 -10.71
N TYR A 77 14.74 9.36 -9.72
CA TYR A 77 14.71 7.93 -9.39
C TYR A 77 13.28 7.47 -9.06
N ASN A 78 12.58 8.16 -8.16
CA ASN A 78 11.22 7.79 -7.76
C ASN A 78 10.21 7.96 -8.89
N THR A 79 10.36 8.99 -9.73
CA THR A 79 9.49 9.19 -10.91
C THR A 79 9.64 8.03 -11.88
N ALA A 80 10.88 7.66 -12.23
CA ALA A 80 11.14 6.51 -13.10
C ALA A 80 10.62 5.19 -12.50
N ASN A 81 10.78 5.01 -11.18
CA ASN A 81 10.37 3.78 -10.50
C ASN A 81 8.85 3.72 -10.25
N THR A 82 8.09 4.79 -10.49
CA THR A 82 6.64 4.80 -10.27
C THR A 82 5.92 3.93 -11.30
N PHE A 83 6.33 3.92 -12.57
CA PHE A 83 5.65 3.15 -13.64
C PHE A 83 5.58 1.64 -13.39
N PRO A 84 6.69 0.93 -13.08
CA PRO A 84 6.59 -0.51 -12.81
C PRO A 84 5.75 -0.81 -11.56
N ASN A 85 5.83 0.03 -10.52
CA ASN A 85 5.00 -0.10 -9.32
C ASN A 85 3.51 0.10 -9.64
N GLN A 86 3.17 1.07 -10.50
CA GLN A 86 1.79 1.30 -10.91
C GLN A 86 1.19 0.10 -11.64
N ILE A 87 1.98 -0.56 -12.50
CA ILE A 87 1.55 -1.79 -13.18
C ILE A 87 1.49 -2.97 -12.20
N TYR A 88 2.44 -3.08 -11.27
CA TYR A 88 2.40 -4.10 -10.23
C TYR A 88 1.13 -4.00 -9.36
N ASP A 89 0.75 -2.79 -8.94
CA ASP A 89 -0.47 -2.55 -8.18
C ASP A 89 -1.72 -2.92 -8.99
N LEU A 90 -1.73 -2.62 -10.30
CA LEU A 90 -2.80 -3.00 -11.22
C LEU A 90 -2.90 -4.52 -11.41
N LEU A 91 -1.76 -5.20 -11.50
CA LEU A 91 -1.70 -6.66 -11.60
C LEU A 91 -2.19 -7.32 -10.31
N LEU A 92 -1.67 -6.89 -9.15
CA LEU A 92 -1.97 -7.50 -7.85
C LEU A 92 -3.40 -7.21 -7.39
N GLY A 93 -3.87 -5.97 -7.49
CA GLY A 93 -5.20 -5.56 -7.04
C GLY A 93 -6.32 -5.79 -8.06
N GLY A 94 -5.99 -5.76 -9.36
CA GLY A 94 -6.97 -5.89 -10.44
C GLY A 94 -7.01 -7.29 -11.03
N ILE A 95 -6.03 -7.61 -11.88
CA ILE A 95 -6.14 -8.74 -12.81
C ILE A 95 -5.93 -10.09 -12.10
N LEU A 96 -4.93 -10.21 -11.23
CA LEU A 96 -4.56 -11.50 -10.63
C LEU A 96 -5.60 -12.01 -9.64
N THR A 97 -6.01 -11.15 -8.73
CA THR A 97 -6.92 -11.52 -7.63
C THR A 97 -8.36 -11.67 -8.09
N SER A 98 -8.81 -10.88 -9.08
CA SER A 98 -10.20 -10.95 -9.55
C SER A 98 -10.43 -11.90 -10.71
N VAL A 99 -9.42 -12.14 -11.56
CA VAL A 99 -9.57 -12.95 -12.79
C VAL A 99 -8.80 -14.25 -12.70
N ILE A 100 -7.49 -14.18 -12.51
CA ILE A 100 -6.63 -15.34 -12.69
C ILE A 100 -6.79 -16.35 -11.57
N VAL A 101 -6.77 -15.94 -10.31
CA VAL A 101 -6.87 -16.86 -9.17
C VAL A 101 -8.17 -17.68 -9.20
N PRO A 102 -9.37 -17.08 -9.38
CA PRO A 102 -10.60 -17.86 -9.51
C PRO A 102 -10.59 -18.84 -10.68
N LEU A 103 -10.01 -18.45 -11.82
CA LEU A 103 -9.91 -19.31 -12.99
C LEU A 103 -8.98 -20.51 -12.74
N LEU A 104 -7.85 -20.29 -12.06
CA LEU A 104 -6.94 -21.37 -11.67
C LEU A 104 -7.60 -22.38 -10.73
N ILE A 105 -8.36 -21.89 -9.74
CA ILE A 105 -9.09 -22.74 -8.78
C ILE A 105 -10.14 -23.59 -9.51
N ARG A 106 -10.98 -22.96 -10.35
CA ARG A 106 -12.01 -23.68 -11.13
C ARG A 106 -11.44 -24.70 -12.10
N ALA A 107 -10.31 -24.39 -12.76
CA ALA A 107 -9.66 -25.33 -13.66
C ALA A 107 -9.14 -26.57 -12.92
N LYS A 108 -8.65 -26.38 -11.68
CA LYS A 108 -8.19 -27.47 -10.81
C LYS A 108 -9.33 -28.35 -10.29
N GLU A 109 -10.50 -27.76 -10.02
CA GLU A 109 -11.70 -28.50 -9.57
C GLU A 109 -12.30 -29.40 -10.67
N ARG A 110 -12.14 -29.04 -11.94
CA ARG A 110 -12.69 -29.80 -13.07
C ARG A 110 -11.97 -31.12 -13.31
N ASP A 111 -10.64 -31.06 -13.43
CA ASP A 111 -9.76 -32.22 -13.60
C ASP A 111 -8.32 -31.81 -13.31
N LYS A 112 -7.55 -32.70 -12.68
CA LYS A 112 -6.17 -32.41 -12.27
C LYS A 112 -5.25 -32.17 -13.47
N ALA A 113 -5.36 -32.98 -14.51
CA ALA A 113 -4.52 -32.86 -15.71
C ALA A 113 -4.91 -31.62 -16.53
N TYR A 114 -6.20 -31.32 -16.62
CA TYR A 114 -6.71 -30.08 -17.22
C TYR A 114 -6.21 -28.84 -16.47
N GLY A 115 -6.31 -28.82 -15.14
CA GLY A 115 -5.83 -27.73 -14.29
C GLY A 115 -4.34 -27.46 -14.46
N GLU A 116 -3.51 -28.50 -14.49
CA GLU A 116 -2.07 -28.34 -14.77
C GLU A 116 -1.82 -27.76 -16.17
N GLN A 117 -2.54 -28.23 -17.20
CA GLN A 117 -2.40 -27.69 -18.55
C GLN A 117 -2.85 -26.23 -18.65
N TYR A 118 -3.93 -25.89 -17.96
CA TYR A 118 -4.47 -24.54 -17.89
C TYR A 118 -3.49 -23.59 -17.22
N GLU A 119 -2.93 -23.98 -16.06
CA GLU A 119 -1.87 -23.23 -15.38
C GLU A 119 -0.67 -22.97 -16.30
N GLN A 120 -0.22 -23.99 -17.06
CA GLN A 120 0.89 -23.81 -18.02
C GLN A 120 0.56 -22.81 -19.13
N ARG A 121 -0.64 -22.89 -19.72
CA ARG A 121 -1.08 -21.98 -20.80
C ARG A 121 -1.20 -20.55 -20.29
N VAL A 122 -1.85 -20.36 -19.14
CA VAL A 122 -2.02 -19.05 -18.52
C VAL A 122 -0.67 -18.46 -18.16
N PHE A 123 0.23 -19.23 -17.53
CA PHE A 123 1.57 -18.76 -17.20
C PHE A 123 2.38 -18.39 -18.44
N THR A 124 2.31 -19.18 -19.52
CA THR A 124 2.96 -18.85 -20.79
C THR A 124 2.38 -17.59 -21.43
N LEU A 125 1.05 -17.41 -21.40
CA LEU A 125 0.41 -16.18 -21.87
C LEU A 125 0.87 -14.96 -21.06
N SER A 126 1.02 -15.10 -19.75
CA SER A 126 1.55 -14.05 -18.89
C SER A 126 2.99 -13.71 -19.23
N VAL A 127 3.85 -14.70 -19.49
CA VAL A 127 5.23 -14.47 -19.94
C VAL A 127 5.25 -13.66 -21.24
N ILE A 128 4.48 -14.06 -22.24
CA ILE A 128 4.44 -13.37 -23.54
C ILE A 128 3.82 -11.98 -23.40
N GLY A 129 2.67 -11.87 -22.72
CA GLY A 129 1.92 -10.64 -22.56
C GLY A 129 2.67 -9.61 -21.71
N LEU A 130 3.24 -10.02 -20.57
CA LEU A 130 4.04 -9.13 -19.73
C LEU A 130 5.38 -8.79 -20.37
N GLY A 131 5.97 -9.71 -21.13
CA GLY A 131 7.20 -9.44 -21.90
C GLY A 131 6.94 -8.40 -22.99
N GLY A 132 5.85 -8.56 -23.75
CA GLY A 132 5.42 -7.59 -24.75
C GLY A 132 5.05 -6.23 -24.13
N LEU A 133 4.29 -6.22 -23.03
CA LEU A 133 3.95 -4.99 -22.31
C LEU A 133 5.20 -4.27 -21.78
N SER A 134 6.14 -5.02 -21.21
CA SER A 134 7.42 -4.47 -20.74
C SER A 134 8.23 -3.85 -21.88
N ALA A 135 8.32 -4.54 -23.02
CA ALA A 135 9.02 -4.03 -24.20
C ALA A 135 8.34 -2.76 -24.76
N LEU A 136 7.01 -2.75 -24.87
CA LEU A 136 6.24 -1.57 -25.28
C LEU A 136 6.44 -0.40 -24.32
N ALA A 137 6.44 -0.65 -23.01
CA ALA A 137 6.68 0.38 -22.02
C ALA A 137 8.09 0.96 -22.15
N MET A 138 9.11 0.12 -22.38
CA MET A 138 10.49 0.57 -22.62
C MET A 138 10.59 1.45 -23.87
N LEU A 139 9.93 1.08 -24.97
CA LEU A 139 9.85 1.92 -26.18
C LEU A 139 9.13 3.25 -25.90
N ALA A 140 8.11 3.22 -25.04
CA ALA A 140 7.37 4.40 -24.59
C ALA A 140 8.06 5.18 -23.45
N ALA A 141 9.23 4.76 -22.96
CA ALA A 141 9.88 5.37 -21.79
C ALA A 141 10.05 6.90 -21.91
N PRO A 142 10.49 7.47 -23.05
CA PRO A 142 10.57 8.92 -23.21
C PRO A 142 9.22 9.62 -23.07
N LEU A 143 8.14 9.02 -23.59
CA LEU A 143 6.79 9.56 -23.50
C LEU A 143 6.29 9.51 -22.05
N LEU A 144 6.47 8.37 -21.37
CA LEU A 144 6.06 8.17 -19.98
C LEU A 144 6.70 9.21 -19.05
N ILE A 145 8.01 9.44 -19.21
CA ILE A 145 8.74 10.47 -18.44
C ILE A 145 8.27 11.87 -18.80
N THR A 146 8.05 12.18 -20.08
CA THR A 146 7.59 13.51 -20.51
C THR A 146 6.20 13.83 -19.95
N LEU A 147 5.31 12.83 -19.86
CA LEU A 147 3.97 13.00 -19.27
C LEU A 147 4.01 13.15 -17.75
N SER A 148 4.90 12.42 -17.07
CA SER A 148 4.92 12.38 -15.59
C SER A 148 5.87 13.39 -14.95
N ALA A 149 6.78 13.97 -15.73
CA ALA A 149 7.64 15.05 -15.31
C ALA A 149 7.92 16.01 -16.48
N PRO A 150 6.91 16.80 -16.92
CA PRO A 150 7.08 17.76 -18.02
C PRO A 150 8.17 18.81 -17.77
N SER A 151 8.46 19.08 -16.49
CA SER A 151 9.47 20.06 -16.05
C SER A 151 10.91 19.56 -16.13
N TYR A 152 11.14 18.27 -16.41
CA TYR A 152 12.50 17.74 -16.53
C TYR A 152 13.11 18.12 -17.87
N HIS A 153 14.27 18.76 -17.82
CA HIS A 153 15.04 19.23 -18.98
C HIS A 153 16.52 18.84 -18.84
N GLY A 154 17.27 18.91 -19.95
CA GLY A 154 18.71 18.61 -19.93
C GLY A 154 19.01 17.21 -19.39
N ASP A 155 19.91 17.14 -18.41
CA ASP A 155 20.39 15.87 -17.85
C ASP A 155 19.36 15.19 -16.95
N ASP A 156 18.50 15.94 -16.25
CA ASP A 156 17.41 15.37 -15.44
C ASP A 156 16.52 14.45 -16.28
N ARG A 157 16.12 14.92 -17.47
CA ARG A 157 15.29 14.13 -18.39
C ARG A 157 16.05 12.93 -18.93
N LYS A 158 17.32 13.08 -19.29
CA LYS A 158 18.14 11.96 -19.81
C LYS A 158 18.28 10.86 -18.76
N VAL A 159 18.68 11.21 -17.54
CA VAL A 159 18.85 10.27 -16.43
C VAL A 159 17.50 9.63 -16.05
N ALA A 160 16.40 10.38 -16.06
CA ALA A 160 15.07 9.84 -15.84
C ALA A 160 14.67 8.78 -16.88
N ILE A 161 14.94 9.03 -18.16
CA ILE A 161 14.69 8.07 -19.24
C ILE A 161 15.58 6.83 -19.09
N LEU A 162 16.87 7.01 -18.77
CA LEU A 162 17.79 5.90 -18.57
C LEU A 162 17.36 5.03 -17.38
N PHE A 163 16.99 5.63 -16.23
CA PHE A 163 16.42 4.87 -15.11
C PHE A 163 15.13 4.16 -15.52
N ALA A 164 14.23 4.82 -16.26
CA ALA A 164 13.00 4.19 -16.73
C ALA A 164 13.30 2.96 -17.60
N LEU A 165 14.28 3.02 -18.50
CA LEU A 165 14.68 1.86 -19.32
C LEU A 165 15.18 0.68 -18.48
N PHE A 166 15.83 0.94 -17.34
CA PHE A 166 16.21 -0.09 -16.38
C PHE A 166 15.05 -0.60 -15.53
N PHE A 167 14.11 0.27 -15.15
CA PHE A 167 13.03 -0.05 -14.22
C PHE A 167 11.80 -0.64 -14.91
N LEU A 168 11.51 -0.29 -16.17
CA LEU A 168 10.36 -0.82 -16.90
C LEU A 168 10.40 -2.34 -17.12
N PRO A 169 11.56 -3.00 -17.33
CA PRO A 169 11.71 -4.46 -17.23
C PRO A 169 11.13 -5.08 -15.96
N GLN A 170 11.08 -4.34 -14.85
CA GLN A 170 10.49 -4.84 -13.62
C GLN A 170 9.01 -5.18 -13.76
N ILE A 171 8.27 -4.58 -14.71
CA ILE A 171 6.88 -4.94 -15.02
C ILE A 171 6.75 -6.44 -15.27
N PHE A 172 7.67 -6.99 -16.07
CA PHE A 172 7.72 -8.43 -16.35
C PHE A 172 7.94 -9.23 -15.06
N PHE A 173 8.96 -8.90 -14.29
CA PHE A 173 9.32 -9.66 -13.07
C PHE A 173 8.29 -9.53 -11.96
N TYR A 174 7.68 -8.36 -11.78
CA TYR A 174 6.57 -8.13 -10.87
C TYR A 174 5.37 -8.98 -11.24
N GLY A 175 4.97 -8.97 -12.52
CA GLY A 175 3.84 -9.78 -12.98
C GLY A 175 4.11 -11.27 -12.86
N ILE A 176 5.28 -11.75 -13.29
CA ILE A 176 5.65 -13.17 -13.16
C ILE A 176 5.76 -13.59 -11.70
N GLY A 177 6.33 -12.76 -10.83
CA GLY A 177 6.40 -13.00 -9.40
C GLY A 177 5.01 -13.09 -8.76
N ALA A 178 4.08 -12.22 -9.17
CA ALA A 178 2.72 -12.22 -8.67
C ALA A 178 1.91 -13.44 -9.18
N PHE A 179 2.11 -13.87 -10.43
CA PHE A 179 1.58 -15.13 -10.96
C PHE A 179 2.14 -16.36 -10.23
N ALA A 180 3.46 -16.40 -10.02
CA ALA A 180 4.13 -17.45 -9.26
C ALA A 180 3.57 -17.53 -7.83
N GLY A 181 3.38 -16.38 -7.18
CA GLY A 181 2.76 -16.27 -5.86
C GLY A 181 1.31 -16.78 -5.85
N ALA A 182 0.52 -16.46 -6.87
CA ALA A 182 -0.85 -16.96 -7.02
C ALA A 182 -0.88 -18.50 -7.12
N ILE A 183 -0.03 -19.10 -7.95
CA ILE A 183 0.09 -20.56 -8.08
C ILE A 183 0.49 -21.19 -6.74
N LEU A 184 1.51 -20.63 -6.07
CA LEU A 184 1.96 -21.10 -4.76
C LEU A 184 0.83 -21.07 -3.71
N ASN A 185 0.07 -19.97 -3.65
CA ASN A 185 -1.06 -19.82 -2.73
C ASN A 185 -2.17 -20.84 -3.01
N THR A 186 -2.53 -21.08 -4.27
CA THR A 186 -3.55 -22.10 -4.65
C THR A 186 -3.11 -23.54 -4.35
N ARG A 187 -1.81 -23.75 -4.14
CA ARG A 187 -1.20 -25.03 -3.76
C ARG A 187 -0.83 -25.08 -2.27
N GLY A 188 -1.33 -24.15 -1.45
CA GLY A 188 -1.13 -24.14 0.00
C GLY A 188 0.27 -23.72 0.46
N SER A 189 1.10 -23.15 -0.43
CA SER A 189 2.45 -22.68 -0.12
C SER A 189 2.47 -21.16 0.03
N PHE A 190 2.23 -20.69 1.25
CA PHE A 190 2.06 -19.26 1.51
C PHE A 190 3.34 -18.53 1.97
N GLY A 191 4.35 -19.25 2.44
CA GLY A 191 5.55 -18.66 3.02
C GLY A 191 6.44 -17.94 2.00
N ALA A 192 6.80 -18.61 0.90
CA ALA A 192 7.73 -18.05 -0.08
C ALA A 192 7.27 -16.72 -0.71
N PRO A 193 5.99 -16.56 -1.10
CA PRO A 193 5.48 -15.26 -1.60
C PRO A 193 5.60 -14.11 -0.58
N MET A 194 5.49 -14.39 0.72
CA MET A 194 5.58 -13.37 1.77
C MET A 194 7.03 -12.94 2.07
N TRP A 195 7.99 -13.85 1.89
CA TRP A 195 9.42 -13.57 2.13
C TRP A 195 10.15 -13.01 0.91
N ALA A 196 9.65 -13.24 -0.31
CA ALA A 196 10.29 -12.71 -1.52
C ALA A 196 10.51 -11.18 -1.50
N PRO A 197 9.55 -10.33 -1.06
CA PRO A 197 9.78 -8.89 -0.95
C PRO A 197 10.88 -8.51 0.05
N VAL A 198 11.11 -9.32 1.09
CA VAL A 198 12.20 -9.08 2.06
C VAL A 198 13.55 -9.15 1.37
N LEU A 199 13.74 -10.10 0.45
CA LEU A 199 14.98 -10.26 -0.30
C LEU A 199 15.28 -9.03 -1.16
N ASN A 200 14.27 -8.51 -1.87
CA ASN A 200 14.37 -7.26 -2.62
C ASN A 200 14.76 -6.10 -1.70
N ASN A 201 14.10 -5.98 -0.54
CA ASN A 201 14.41 -4.91 0.41
C ASN A 201 15.85 -4.99 0.92
N VAL A 202 16.36 -6.18 1.24
CA VAL A 202 17.76 -6.37 1.67
C VAL A 202 18.74 -5.98 0.57
N VAL A 203 18.50 -6.39 -0.67
CA VAL A 203 19.34 -5.97 -1.82
C VAL A 203 19.35 -4.45 -1.93
N MET A 204 18.19 -3.81 -1.81
CA MET A 204 18.06 -2.36 -1.92
C MET A 204 18.73 -1.59 -0.79
N ILE A 205 18.71 -2.12 0.44
CA ILE A 205 19.49 -1.59 1.56
C ILE A 205 20.98 -1.68 1.23
N GLY A 206 21.44 -2.82 0.71
CA GLY A 206 22.83 -3.01 0.27
C GLY A 206 23.23 -2.05 -0.86
N VAL A 207 22.36 -1.83 -1.85
CA VAL A 207 22.57 -0.87 -2.94
C VAL A 207 22.68 0.56 -2.40
N GLY A 208 21.81 0.97 -1.49
CA GLY A 208 21.89 2.29 -0.84
C GLY A 208 23.19 2.47 -0.04
N GLY A 209 23.59 1.45 0.73
CA GLY A 209 24.85 1.46 1.47
C GLY A 209 26.09 1.50 0.57
N ALA A 210 26.10 0.72 -0.51
CA ALA A 210 27.17 0.72 -1.50
C ALA A 210 27.25 2.07 -2.24
N PHE A 211 26.10 2.68 -2.55
CA PHE A 211 26.06 4.00 -3.18
C PHE A 211 26.65 5.07 -2.26
N LEU A 212 26.30 5.07 -0.97
CA LEU A 212 26.89 5.98 0.03
C LEU A 212 28.41 5.81 0.12
N TRP A 213 28.89 4.58 0.04
CA TRP A 213 30.32 4.29 0.09
C TRP A 213 31.06 4.80 -1.16
N VAL A 214 30.49 4.59 -2.36
CA VAL A 214 31.08 5.04 -3.63
C VAL A 214 31.04 6.57 -3.76
N SER A 215 29.93 7.19 -3.40
CA SER A 215 29.72 8.65 -3.48
C SER A 215 30.47 9.45 -2.41
N GLY A 216 31.05 8.78 -1.40
CA GLY A 216 31.68 9.43 -0.25
C GLY A 216 30.69 10.25 0.60
N GLY A 217 29.38 10.01 0.46
CA GLY A 217 28.33 10.78 1.14
C GLY A 217 28.07 12.18 0.56
N ALA A 218 28.58 12.47 -0.64
CA ALA A 218 28.27 13.71 -1.33
C ALA A 218 26.81 13.72 -1.84
N SER A 219 26.21 14.92 -1.90
CA SER A 219 24.94 15.12 -2.58
C SER A 219 25.17 15.15 -4.09
N ILE A 220 24.59 14.19 -4.82
CA ILE A 220 24.82 14.00 -6.25
C ILE A 220 23.58 14.43 -7.03
N GLY A 221 23.78 15.31 -8.02
CA GLY A 221 22.77 15.71 -8.99
C GLY A 221 22.81 14.87 -10.27
N ALA A 222 21.82 15.04 -11.14
CA ALA A 222 21.76 14.31 -12.40
C ALA A 222 22.93 14.61 -13.35
N SER A 223 23.51 15.82 -13.29
CA SER A 223 24.65 16.22 -14.11
C SER A 223 25.99 15.74 -13.56
N SER A 224 26.03 15.27 -12.31
CA SER A 224 27.27 14.88 -11.61
C SER A 224 27.32 13.39 -11.27
N ILE A 225 26.29 12.62 -11.62
CA ILE A 225 26.26 11.18 -11.37
C ILE A 225 27.25 10.47 -12.28
N SER A 226 28.13 9.65 -11.70
CA SER A 226 29.04 8.80 -12.46
C SER A 226 28.32 7.57 -13.03
N ASP A 227 28.90 6.95 -14.06
CA ASP A 227 28.37 5.70 -14.62
C ASP A 227 28.24 4.60 -13.56
N THR A 228 29.22 4.48 -12.67
CA THR A 228 29.22 3.50 -11.58
C THR A 228 28.04 3.70 -10.63
N GLU A 229 27.81 4.93 -10.20
CA GLU A 229 26.70 5.31 -9.32
C GLU A 229 25.35 5.10 -9.99
N PHE A 230 25.24 5.48 -11.26
CA PHE A 230 24.05 5.25 -12.07
C PHE A 230 23.74 3.76 -12.18
N TYR A 231 24.69 2.93 -12.62
CA TYR A 231 24.48 1.49 -12.78
C TYR A 231 24.21 0.78 -11.45
N LEU A 232 24.85 1.22 -10.36
CA LEU A 232 24.61 0.66 -9.03
C LEU A 232 23.14 0.83 -8.61
N LEU A 233 22.57 2.02 -8.80
CA LEU A 233 21.14 2.27 -8.52
C LEU A 233 20.22 1.58 -9.55
N ALA A 234 20.52 1.75 -10.83
CA ALA A 234 19.67 1.30 -11.93
C ALA A 234 19.59 -0.23 -11.97
N ALA A 235 20.75 -0.90 -12.07
CA ALA A 235 20.84 -2.35 -12.09
C ALA A 235 20.56 -2.96 -10.72
N GLY A 236 20.96 -2.31 -9.62
CA GLY A 236 20.66 -2.78 -8.27
C GLY A 236 19.16 -2.84 -7.98
N THR A 237 18.40 -1.80 -8.38
CA THR A 237 16.94 -1.76 -8.17
C THR A 237 16.22 -2.84 -8.95
N THR A 238 16.53 -2.98 -10.23
CA THR A 238 15.92 -4.03 -11.06
C THR A 238 16.41 -5.42 -10.64
N GLY A 239 17.69 -5.55 -10.29
CA GLY A 239 18.30 -6.78 -9.79
C GLY A 239 17.63 -7.30 -8.52
N GLY A 240 17.27 -6.42 -7.58
CA GLY A 240 16.51 -6.78 -6.38
C GLY A 240 15.16 -7.42 -6.70
N ILE A 241 14.44 -6.88 -7.68
CA ILE A 241 13.14 -7.41 -8.14
C ILE A 241 13.31 -8.71 -8.92
N VAL A 242 14.32 -8.79 -9.80
CA VAL A 242 14.67 -10.03 -10.50
C VAL A 242 14.95 -11.15 -9.51
N LEU A 243 15.77 -10.86 -8.49
CA LEU A 243 16.13 -11.82 -7.45
C LEU A 243 14.92 -12.26 -6.64
N GLN A 244 14.04 -11.33 -6.25
CA GLN A 244 12.78 -11.64 -5.55
C GLN A 244 11.92 -12.63 -6.35
N THR A 245 11.86 -12.47 -7.67
CA THR A 245 11.04 -13.31 -8.54
C THR A 245 11.69 -14.68 -8.76
N ILE A 246 13.00 -14.72 -8.97
CA ILE A 246 13.75 -15.98 -9.12
C ILE A 246 13.70 -16.81 -7.82
N ALA A 247 13.71 -16.16 -6.65
CA ALA A 247 13.64 -16.82 -5.36
C ALA A 247 12.34 -17.64 -5.14
N LEU A 248 11.27 -17.38 -5.92
CA LEU A 248 10.04 -18.18 -5.88
C LEU A 248 10.17 -19.51 -6.64
N TRP A 249 11.12 -19.63 -7.57
CA TRP A 249 11.25 -20.78 -8.47
C TRP A 249 11.55 -22.12 -7.76
N PRO A 250 12.43 -22.18 -6.73
CA PRO A 250 12.62 -23.39 -5.95
C PRO A 250 11.33 -23.87 -5.29
N SER A 251 10.52 -22.96 -4.75
CA SER A 251 9.24 -23.28 -4.12
C SER A 251 8.20 -23.75 -5.15
N LEU A 252 8.17 -23.14 -6.34
CA LEU A 252 7.32 -23.60 -7.45
C LEU A 252 7.64 -25.06 -7.83
N ARG A 253 8.93 -25.40 -7.94
CA ARG A 253 9.35 -26.77 -8.24
C ARG A 253 8.94 -27.76 -7.15
N ARG A 254 9.03 -27.36 -5.87
CA ARG A 254 8.62 -28.19 -4.72
C ARG A 254 7.13 -28.48 -4.70
N VAL A 255 6.28 -27.54 -5.11
CA VAL A 255 4.83 -27.76 -5.22
C VAL A 255 4.43 -28.47 -6.51
N GLY A 256 5.40 -28.97 -7.29
CA GLY A 256 5.16 -29.75 -8.52
C GLY A 256 4.92 -28.92 -9.77
N PHE A 257 5.06 -27.58 -9.72
CA PHE A 257 4.97 -26.76 -10.91
C PHE A 257 6.30 -26.77 -11.68
N ARG A 258 6.27 -27.34 -12.89
CA ARG A 258 7.41 -27.32 -13.84
C ARG A 258 6.95 -26.64 -15.11
N TRP A 259 7.44 -25.43 -15.35
CA TRP A 259 7.05 -24.69 -16.55
C TRP A 259 7.40 -25.45 -17.84
N ARG A 260 6.39 -25.69 -18.65
CA ARG A 260 6.46 -26.28 -19.99
C ARG A 260 5.67 -25.37 -20.92
N PRO A 261 6.32 -24.56 -21.77
CA PRO A 261 5.62 -23.61 -22.62
C PRO A 261 4.56 -24.31 -23.48
N LYS A 262 3.29 -23.94 -23.33
CA LYS A 262 2.19 -24.42 -24.17
C LYS A 262 1.47 -23.24 -24.80
N LEU A 263 1.35 -23.26 -26.14
CA LEU A 263 0.69 -22.22 -26.94
C LEU A 263 -0.65 -22.67 -27.53
N ASN A 264 -1.13 -23.86 -27.18
CA ASN A 264 -2.43 -24.35 -27.62
C ASN A 264 -3.54 -23.76 -26.73
N PHE A 265 -4.09 -22.62 -27.13
CA PHE A 265 -5.17 -21.93 -26.42
C PHE A 265 -6.54 -22.45 -26.87
N GLN A 266 -7.43 -22.76 -25.94
CA GLN A 266 -8.81 -23.16 -26.27
C GLN A 266 -9.73 -21.93 -26.32
N LYS A 267 -10.60 -21.85 -27.34
CA LYS A 267 -11.61 -20.79 -27.43
C LYS A 267 -12.57 -20.88 -26.24
N GLY A 268 -12.70 -19.80 -25.47
CA GLY A 268 -13.62 -19.70 -24.31
C GLY A 268 -12.94 -19.70 -22.94
N GLU A 269 -11.63 -19.95 -22.84
CA GLU A 269 -10.88 -19.99 -21.57
C GLU A 269 -10.80 -18.63 -20.82
N ILE A 270 -11.22 -17.54 -21.48
CA ILE A 270 -11.12 -16.14 -20.99
C ILE A 270 -12.52 -15.49 -20.83
N SER A 271 -13.58 -16.10 -21.35
CA SER A 271 -14.94 -15.55 -21.26
C SER A 271 -15.60 -15.96 -19.94
N GLY A 272 -15.61 -15.04 -18.96
CA GLY A 272 -16.33 -15.29 -17.70
C GLY A 272 -16.11 -14.27 -16.58
N VAL A 273 -15.19 -13.31 -16.72
CA VAL A 273 -14.84 -12.39 -15.62
C VAL A 273 -14.89 -10.90 -16.01
N GLY A 274 -15.28 -10.59 -17.25
CA GLY A 274 -15.09 -9.26 -17.84
C GLY A 274 -15.80 -8.11 -17.11
N LYS A 275 -17.01 -8.32 -16.57
CA LYS A 275 -17.80 -7.21 -16.00
C LYS A 275 -17.32 -6.79 -14.60
N LEU A 276 -16.95 -7.73 -13.74
CA LEU A 276 -16.44 -7.42 -12.39
C LEU A 276 -15.02 -6.87 -12.46
N ALA A 277 -14.17 -7.48 -13.29
CA ALA A 277 -12.81 -7.04 -13.54
C ALA A 277 -12.74 -5.65 -14.19
N GLY A 278 -13.67 -5.34 -15.10
CA GLY A 278 -13.74 -4.03 -15.76
C GLY A 278 -13.89 -2.87 -14.78
N TRP A 279 -14.72 -3.00 -13.74
CA TRP A 279 -14.88 -1.95 -12.72
C TRP A 279 -13.66 -1.80 -11.83
N THR A 280 -13.04 -2.91 -11.42
CA THR A 280 -11.80 -2.86 -10.65
C THR A 280 -10.67 -2.24 -11.46
N LEU A 281 -10.55 -2.59 -12.74
CA LEU A 281 -9.60 -1.97 -13.66
C LEU A 281 -9.86 -0.47 -13.81
N LEU A 282 -11.12 -0.06 -13.97
CA LEU A 282 -11.47 1.36 -14.02
C LEU A 282 -11.08 2.10 -12.73
N TYR A 283 -11.38 1.53 -11.56
CA TYR A 283 -10.96 2.08 -10.27
C TYR A 283 -9.45 2.29 -10.22
N VAL A 284 -8.66 1.27 -10.59
CA VAL A 284 -7.21 1.37 -10.59
C VAL A 284 -6.73 2.42 -11.59
N MET A 285 -7.26 2.44 -12.81
CA MET A 285 -6.88 3.42 -13.83
C MET A 285 -7.16 4.86 -13.37
N LEU A 286 -8.31 5.10 -12.71
CA LEU A 286 -8.62 6.40 -12.12
C LEU A 286 -7.61 6.80 -11.03
N THR A 287 -7.24 5.88 -10.13
CA THR A 287 -6.25 6.19 -9.10
C THR A 287 -4.86 6.44 -9.69
N GLN A 288 -4.47 5.68 -10.72
CA GLN A 288 -3.17 5.88 -11.38
C GLN A 288 -3.11 7.23 -12.10
N ALA A 289 -4.20 7.65 -12.74
CA ALA A 289 -4.28 8.98 -13.37
C ALA A 289 -4.06 10.11 -12.34
N ALA A 290 -4.67 10.00 -11.15
CA ALA A 290 -4.42 10.96 -10.07
C ALA A 290 -2.95 10.97 -9.63
N PHE A 291 -2.35 9.79 -9.45
CA PHE A 291 -0.93 9.67 -9.12
C PHE A 291 -0.04 10.34 -10.17
N THR A 292 -0.25 10.08 -11.46
CA THR A 292 0.55 10.68 -12.53
C THR A 292 0.44 12.21 -12.53
N VAL A 293 -0.76 12.77 -12.35
CA VAL A 293 -0.94 14.23 -12.25
C VAL A 293 -0.22 14.80 -11.03
N VAL A 294 -0.37 14.16 -9.87
CA VAL A 294 0.30 14.59 -8.64
C VAL A 294 1.82 14.52 -8.79
N THR A 295 2.37 13.45 -9.38
CA THR A 295 3.80 13.33 -9.67
C THR A 295 4.29 14.47 -10.56
N ALA A 296 3.58 14.76 -11.65
CA ALA A 296 3.93 15.85 -12.57
C ALA A 296 3.91 17.22 -11.90
N LEU A 297 2.89 17.50 -11.08
CA LEU A 297 2.76 18.75 -10.34
C LEU A 297 3.83 18.90 -9.26
N CYS A 298 4.13 17.84 -8.50
CA CYS A 298 5.19 17.84 -7.50
C CYS A 298 6.57 18.05 -8.13
N ASN A 299 6.86 17.40 -9.25
CA ASN A 299 8.11 17.62 -9.99
C ASN A 299 8.22 19.05 -10.52
N SER A 300 7.14 19.59 -11.09
CA SER A 300 7.09 20.97 -11.57
C SER A 300 7.23 21.98 -10.43
N ALA A 301 6.64 21.69 -9.26
CA ALA A 301 6.76 22.52 -8.06
C ALA A 301 8.22 22.58 -7.57
N GLY A 302 8.92 21.44 -7.57
CA GLY A 302 10.36 21.38 -7.24
C GLY A 302 11.20 22.25 -8.16
N THR A 303 11.02 22.12 -9.49
CA THR A 303 11.72 22.96 -10.48
C THR A 303 11.40 24.45 -10.30
N LYS A 304 10.13 24.79 -10.08
CA LYS A 304 9.68 26.18 -9.88
C LYS A 304 10.30 26.79 -8.63
N ALA A 305 10.38 26.04 -7.53
CA ALA A 305 10.97 26.51 -6.29
C ALA A 305 12.49 26.67 -6.38
N HIS A 306 13.17 25.73 -7.05
CA HIS A 306 14.60 25.83 -7.35
C HIS A 306 14.92 27.11 -8.15
N ASN A 307 14.21 27.35 -9.25
CA ASN A 307 14.39 28.53 -10.09
C ASN A 307 14.08 29.86 -9.37
N ALA A 308 13.16 29.83 -8.40
CA ALA A 308 12.81 31.00 -7.60
C ALA A 308 13.80 31.28 -6.46
N GLY A 309 14.87 30.48 -6.29
CA GLY A 309 15.79 30.58 -5.16
C GLY A 309 15.11 30.38 -3.80
N ALA A 310 13.95 29.72 -3.77
CA ALA A 310 13.09 29.61 -2.59
C ALA A 310 13.59 28.61 -1.52
N GLY A 311 14.83 28.13 -1.65
CA GLY A 311 15.43 27.11 -0.80
C GLY A 311 14.76 25.74 -0.93
N ASP A 312 15.11 24.85 0.02
CA ASP A 312 14.76 23.44 0.24
C ASP A 312 13.29 23.05 -0.03
N VAL A 313 12.84 23.06 -1.28
CA VAL A 313 11.50 22.62 -1.69
C VAL A 313 11.66 21.50 -2.70
N TYR A 314 11.61 20.28 -2.20
CA TYR A 314 12.02 19.12 -2.97
C TYR A 314 10.81 18.35 -3.47
N GLY A 315 10.70 18.25 -4.80
CA GLY A 315 9.52 17.84 -5.57
C GLY A 315 8.88 16.49 -5.23
N TYR A 316 8.82 15.57 -6.18
CA TYR A 316 8.12 14.30 -5.96
C TYR A 316 8.83 13.39 -4.93
N GLY A 317 10.15 13.51 -4.77
CA GLY A 317 10.95 12.76 -3.79
C GLY A 317 10.39 12.91 -2.37
N SER A 318 10.31 14.13 -1.85
CA SER A 318 9.75 14.38 -0.51
C SER A 318 8.31 13.91 -0.36
N TYR A 319 7.47 14.18 -1.38
CA TYR A 319 6.07 13.75 -1.37
C TYR A 319 5.95 12.23 -1.23
N SER A 320 6.67 11.48 -2.06
CA SER A 320 6.65 10.01 -2.07
C SER A 320 7.19 9.41 -0.76
N THR A 321 8.29 9.96 -0.22
CA THR A 321 8.87 9.52 1.06
C THR A 321 7.91 9.76 2.22
N ALA A 322 7.35 10.98 2.31
CA ALA A 322 6.36 11.31 3.34
C ALA A 322 5.10 10.43 3.23
N TYR A 323 4.60 10.21 2.01
CA TYR A 323 3.43 9.35 1.74
C TYR A 323 3.67 7.91 2.21
N MET A 324 4.86 7.37 2.01
CA MET A 324 5.18 6.01 2.46
C MET A 324 5.15 5.88 3.99
N ILE A 325 5.72 6.85 4.72
CA ILE A 325 5.70 6.83 6.19
C ILE A 325 4.29 7.00 6.72
N PHE A 326 3.53 7.91 6.10
CA PHE A 326 2.12 8.10 6.36
C PHE A 326 1.31 6.80 6.28
N GLN A 327 1.59 5.91 5.32
CA GLN A 327 0.83 4.67 5.16
C GLN A 327 1.11 3.61 6.25
N LEU A 328 2.17 3.73 7.04
CA LEU A 328 2.60 2.67 7.96
C LEU A 328 1.54 2.29 9.00
N PRO A 329 0.90 3.23 9.74
CA PRO A 329 -0.09 2.87 10.75
C PRO A 329 -1.30 2.16 10.12
N TYR A 330 -1.72 2.60 8.93
CA TYR A 330 -2.77 1.94 8.16
C TYR A 330 -2.36 0.51 7.75
N ALA A 331 -1.16 0.36 7.19
CA ALA A 331 -0.67 -0.92 6.69
C ALA A 331 -0.49 -1.97 7.80
N ILE A 332 -0.20 -1.54 9.03
CA ILE A 332 -0.05 -2.42 10.20
C ILE A 332 -1.41 -2.72 10.85
N VAL A 333 -2.20 -1.68 11.14
CA VAL A 333 -3.40 -1.83 11.96
C VAL A 333 -4.64 -2.10 11.11
N ALA A 334 -4.97 -1.19 10.19
CA ALA A 334 -6.21 -1.27 9.44
C ALA A 334 -6.24 -2.47 8.50
N VAL A 335 -5.13 -2.75 7.79
CA VAL A 335 -5.06 -3.92 6.90
C VAL A 335 -5.21 -5.23 7.70
N SER A 336 -4.62 -5.33 8.90
CA SER A 336 -4.77 -6.50 9.76
C SER A 336 -6.22 -6.69 10.21
N VAL A 337 -6.87 -5.61 10.64
CA VAL A 337 -8.29 -5.61 11.02
C VAL A 337 -9.16 -6.01 9.82
N ILE A 338 -8.92 -5.42 8.64
CA ILE A 338 -9.60 -5.76 7.39
C ILE A 338 -9.46 -7.25 7.07
N THR A 339 -8.25 -7.79 7.16
CA THR A 339 -7.95 -9.18 6.79
C THR A 339 -8.68 -10.16 7.71
N ALA A 340 -8.78 -9.84 9.01
CA ALA A 340 -9.52 -10.66 9.97
C ALA A 340 -11.05 -10.55 9.80
N LEU A 341 -11.56 -9.37 9.43
CA LEU A 341 -13.00 -9.12 9.33
C LEU A 341 -13.60 -9.49 7.97
N LEU A 342 -12.83 -9.42 6.88
CA LEU A 342 -13.36 -9.61 5.53
C LEU A 342 -14.05 -10.97 5.34
N PRO A 343 -13.47 -12.12 5.75
CA PRO A 343 -14.15 -13.42 5.59
C PRO A 343 -15.49 -13.47 6.34
N ARG A 344 -15.54 -12.92 7.56
CA ARG A 344 -16.76 -12.85 8.38
C ARG A 344 -17.82 -11.95 7.74
N MET A 345 -17.42 -10.76 7.30
CA MET A 345 -18.31 -9.82 6.61
C MET A 345 -18.85 -10.41 5.31
N SER A 346 -18.04 -11.12 4.53
CA SER A 346 -18.49 -11.79 3.30
C SER A 346 -19.53 -12.87 3.60
N ARG A 347 -19.34 -13.68 4.65
CA ARG A 347 -20.32 -14.68 5.08
C ARG A 347 -21.65 -14.04 5.50
N HIS A 348 -21.59 -13.04 6.38
CA HIS A 348 -22.79 -12.32 6.81
C HIS A 348 -23.50 -11.61 5.65
N ALA A 349 -22.75 -11.12 4.66
CA ALA A 349 -23.31 -10.53 3.44
C ALA A 349 -24.01 -11.57 2.57
N THR A 350 -23.45 -12.78 2.40
CA THR A 350 -24.10 -13.87 1.65
C THR A 350 -25.36 -14.39 2.34
N GLU A 351 -25.41 -14.34 3.67
CA GLU A 351 -26.59 -14.73 4.47
C GLU A 351 -27.67 -13.63 4.52
N GLY A 352 -27.44 -12.47 3.89
CA GLY A 352 -28.37 -11.33 3.95
C GLY A 352 -28.43 -10.65 5.33
N ALA A 353 -27.53 -11.00 6.26
CA ALA A 353 -27.48 -10.48 7.62
C ALA A 353 -26.78 -9.12 7.69
N SER A 354 -27.35 -8.10 7.04
CA SER A 354 -26.74 -6.76 6.95
C SER A 354 -26.45 -6.12 8.31
N HIS A 355 -27.21 -6.46 9.37
CA HIS A 355 -26.95 -5.96 10.72
C HIS A 355 -25.62 -6.46 11.28
N LEU A 356 -25.26 -7.73 11.06
CA LEU A 356 -23.98 -8.29 11.49
C LEU A 356 -22.81 -7.68 10.71
N VAL A 357 -23.01 -7.41 9.41
CA VAL A 357 -21.99 -6.69 8.61
C VAL A 357 -21.76 -5.28 9.17
N ARG A 358 -22.82 -4.58 9.58
CA ARG A 358 -22.70 -3.25 10.22
C ARG A 358 -21.93 -3.35 11.54
N ASP A 359 -22.20 -4.36 12.37
CA ASP A 359 -21.55 -4.55 13.66
C ASP A 359 -20.06 -4.91 13.51
N ASP A 360 -19.73 -5.79 12.56
CA ASP A 360 -18.34 -6.13 12.21
C ASP A 360 -17.59 -4.89 11.71
N PHE A 361 -18.17 -4.14 10.77
CA PHE A 361 -17.59 -2.90 10.25
C PHE A 361 -17.40 -1.85 11.35
N SER A 362 -18.43 -1.59 12.15
CA SER A 362 -18.40 -0.59 13.22
C SER A 362 -17.33 -0.94 14.26
N SER A 363 -17.23 -2.22 14.63
CA SER A 363 -16.20 -2.69 15.58
C SER A 363 -14.79 -2.58 15.00
N GLY A 364 -14.59 -2.95 13.74
CA GLY A 364 -13.30 -2.80 13.05
C GLY A 364 -12.86 -1.34 12.93
N LEU A 365 -13.80 -0.44 12.60
CA LEU A 365 -13.51 0.98 12.47
C LEU A 365 -13.11 1.59 13.82
N ARG A 366 -13.84 1.29 14.89
CA ARG A 366 -13.52 1.79 16.23
C ARG A 366 -12.20 1.20 16.75
N LEU A 367 -11.96 -0.10 16.57
CA LEU A 367 -10.73 -0.77 17.01
C LEU A 367 -9.49 -0.22 16.30
N SER A 368 -9.55 -0.06 14.98
CA SER A 368 -8.44 0.52 14.21
C SER A 368 -8.16 1.98 14.59
N SER A 369 -9.21 2.75 14.83
CA SER A 369 -9.12 4.17 15.22
C SER A 369 -8.36 4.40 16.52
N VAL A 370 -8.44 3.47 17.49
CA VAL A 370 -7.72 3.57 18.76
C VAL A 370 -6.19 3.70 18.58
N ILE A 371 -5.62 3.12 17.53
CA ILE A 371 -4.18 3.19 17.26
C ILE A 371 -3.86 4.22 16.17
N ILE A 372 -4.74 4.35 15.18
CA ILE A 372 -4.50 5.23 14.02
C ILE A 372 -4.61 6.71 14.41
N LEU A 373 -5.56 7.10 15.27
CA LEU A 373 -5.69 8.49 15.72
C LEU A 373 -4.44 9.02 16.46
N PRO A 374 -3.91 8.34 17.50
CA PRO A 374 -2.71 8.82 18.16
C PRO A 374 -1.47 8.79 17.25
N ALA A 375 -1.36 7.84 16.32
CA ALA A 375 -0.30 7.84 15.31
C ALA A 375 -0.40 9.08 14.38
N ALA A 376 -1.62 9.41 13.92
CA ALA A 376 -1.86 10.63 13.14
C ALA A 376 -1.47 11.88 13.93
N ALA A 377 -1.86 11.97 15.21
CA ALA A 377 -1.54 13.10 16.07
C ALA A 377 -0.03 13.26 16.27
N LEU A 378 0.70 12.16 16.51
CA LEU A 378 2.16 12.19 16.61
C LEU A 378 2.82 12.60 15.29
N MET A 379 2.34 12.11 14.14
CA MET A 379 2.84 12.54 12.83
C MET A 379 2.56 14.03 12.56
N ALA A 380 1.42 14.55 13.02
CA ALA A 380 1.07 15.96 12.85
C ALA A 380 1.94 16.88 13.73
N VAL A 381 2.29 16.45 14.94
CA VAL A 381 3.09 17.27 15.88
C VAL A 381 4.58 17.08 15.67
N LEU A 382 5.05 15.82 15.63
CA LEU A 382 6.46 15.44 15.61
C LEU A 382 6.95 15.06 14.20
N GLY A 383 6.27 15.52 13.16
CA GLY A 383 6.58 15.16 11.78
C GLY A 383 8.04 15.44 11.37
N PRO A 384 8.56 16.65 11.59
CA PRO A 384 9.97 16.98 11.37
C PRO A 384 10.93 16.09 12.15
N GLU A 385 10.65 15.78 13.41
CA GLU A 385 11.51 14.95 14.26
C GLU A 385 11.56 13.51 13.76
N ILE A 386 10.39 12.95 13.39
CA ILE A 386 10.29 11.64 12.76
C ILE A 386 11.16 11.63 11.50
N ALA A 387 11.02 12.63 10.64
CA ALA A 387 11.78 12.66 9.40
C ALA A 387 13.29 12.85 9.63
N VAL A 388 13.70 13.72 10.57
CA VAL A 388 15.12 13.93 10.91
C VAL A 388 15.76 12.66 11.45
N VAL A 389 15.10 11.98 12.39
CA VAL A 389 15.65 10.74 12.98
C VAL A 389 15.72 9.61 11.97
N LEU A 390 14.84 9.59 10.96
CA LEU A 390 14.83 8.51 9.98
C LEU A 390 15.70 8.80 8.76
N PHE A 391 15.79 10.06 8.35
CA PHE A 391 16.32 10.43 7.04
C PHE A 391 17.51 11.37 7.08
N ALA A 392 17.81 12.09 8.18
CA ALA A 392 18.97 13.00 8.24
C ALA A 392 20.30 12.24 8.41
N HIS A 393 20.62 11.39 7.44
CA HIS A 393 21.81 10.56 7.36
C HIS A 393 22.40 10.60 5.95
N GLY A 394 23.70 10.31 5.83
CA GLY A 394 24.38 10.24 4.54
C GLY A 394 24.29 11.57 3.79
N SER A 395 23.78 11.54 2.56
CA SER A 395 23.63 12.70 1.68
C SER A 395 22.39 13.55 1.97
N THR A 396 21.62 13.25 3.02
CA THR A 396 20.43 14.01 3.45
C THR A 396 20.74 14.87 4.67
N SER A 397 20.56 16.19 4.55
CA SER A 397 20.75 17.11 5.66
C SER A 397 19.56 17.14 6.62
N VAL A 398 19.71 17.80 7.77
CA VAL A 398 18.61 18.01 8.72
C VAL A 398 17.49 18.84 8.10
N SER A 399 17.82 19.88 7.33
CA SER A 399 16.81 20.74 6.68
C SER A 399 16.04 19.99 5.60
N ASP A 400 16.72 19.14 4.83
CA ASP A 400 16.09 18.25 3.86
C ASP A 400 15.08 17.32 4.52
N ALA A 401 15.44 16.72 5.65
CA ALA A 401 14.56 15.84 6.39
C ALA A 401 13.36 16.60 6.99
N GLU A 402 13.55 17.83 7.49
CA GLU A 402 12.44 18.67 7.96
C GLU A 402 11.40 18.93 6.87
N VAL A 403 11.81 19.08 5.61
CA VAL A 403 10.87 19.27 4.48
C VAL A 403 9.98 18.05 4.31
N ILE A 404 10.57 16.84 4.33
CA ILE A 404 9.81 15.58 4.30
C ILE A 404 8.84 15.53 5.49
N GLY A 405 9.30 15.92 6.68
CA GLY A 405 8.49 15.98 7.89
C GLY A 405 7.30 16.93 7.79
N ARG A 406 7.46 18.12 7.20
CA ARG A 406 6.36 19.07 6.99
C ARG A 406 5.32 18.56 6.00
N VAL A 407 5.75 17.88 4.94
CA VAL A 407 4.82 17.20 4.01
C VAL A 407 4.08 16.07 4.72
N MET A 408 4.76 15.33 5.58
CA MET A 408 4.14 14.29 6.41
C MET A 408 3.11 14.84 7.40
N GLN A 409 3.33 16.04 7.98
CA GLN A 409 2.32 16.70 8.82
C GLN A 409 1.02 16.97 8.05
N ALA A 410 1.11 17.39 6.79
CA ALA A 410 -0.07 17.56 5.93
C ALA A 410 -0.78 16.22 5.66
N PHE A 411 -0.02 15.15 5.40
CA PHE A 411 -0.58 13.82 5.24
C PHE A 411 -1.21 13.27 6.52
N ALA A 412 -0.70 13.62 7.70
CA ALA A 412 -1.21 13.09 8.97
C ALA A 412 -2.73 13.29 9.13
N ILE A 413 -3.25 14.43 8.64
CA ILE A 413 -4.70 14.75 8.64
C ILE A 413 -5.48 13.76 7.78
N ALA A 414 -4.88 13.26 6.69
CA ALA A 414 -5.48 12.28 5.81
C ALA A 414 -5.60 10.87 6.42
N LEU A 415 -4.92 10.57 7.54
CA LEU A 415 -4.69 9.18 7.95
C LEU A 415 -5.99 8.49 8.39
N VAL A 416 -6.78 9.20 9.20
CA VAL A 416 -8.08 8.72 9.67
C VAL A 416 -9.09 8.57 8.52
N PRO A 417 -9.34 9.58 7.66
CA PRO A 417 -10.25 9.42 6.54
C PRO A 417 -9.73 8.39 5.53
N PHE A 418 -8.43 8.35 5.22
CA PHE A 418 -7.86 7.31 4.34
C PHE A 418 -8.12 5.91 4.89
N SER A 419 -7.83 5.66 6.17
CA SER A 419 -8.07 4.35 6.79
C SER A 419 -9.56 3.99 6.81
N SER A 420 -10.41 4.95 7.15
CA SER A 420 -11.87 4.77 7.19
C SER A 420 -12.42 4.43 5.82
N TYR A 421 -12.02 5.20 4.80
CA TYR A 421 -12.38 4.98 3.41
C TYR A 421 -11.99 3.58 2.93
N GLN A 422 -10.75 3.17 3.21
CA GLN A 422 -10.26 1.85 2.81
C GLN A 422 -11.01 0.71 3.48
N LEU A 423 -11.37 0.84 4.77
CA LEU A 423 -12.19 -0.15 5.48
C LEU A 423 -13.60 -0.24 4.88
N MET A 424 -14.21 0.91 4.53
CA MET A 424 -15.53 0.95 3.91
C MET A 424 -15.55 0.26 2.53
N LEU A 425 -14.48 0.40 1.73
CA LEU A 425 -14.38 -0.30 0.44
C LEU A 425 -14.51 -1.83 0.61
N ARG A 426 -14.04 -2.38 1.73
CA ARG A 426 -14.13 -3.82 2.01
C ARG A 426 -15.55 -4.31 2.26
N VAL A 427 -16.44 -3.42 2.72
CA VAL A 427 -17.86 -3.72 2.84
C VAL A 427 -18.49 -3.92 1.46
N PHE A 428 -18.13 -3.10 0.48
CA PHE A 428 -18.61 -3.30 -0.90
C PHE A 428 -18.08 -4.60 -1.51
N TYR A 429 -16.81 -4.91 -1.31
CA TYR A 429 -16.22 -6.15 -1.80
C TYR A 429 -16.80 -7.39 -1.14
N ALA A 430 -17.17 -7.33 0.15
CA ALA A 430 -17.91 -8.41 0.81
C ALA A 430 -19.28 -8.69 0.15
N HIS A 431 -19.86 -7.72 -0.54
CA HIS A 431 -21.09 -7.86 -1.33
C HIS A 431 -20.83 -8.07 -2.83
N ASN A 432 -19.60 -8.39 -3.24
CA ASN A 432 -19.18 -8.50 -4.64
C ASN A 432 -19.49 -7.25 -5.49
N ASP A 433 -19.53 -6.07 -4.87
CA ASP A 433 -19.83 -4.80 -5.54
C ASP A 433 -18.53 -4.04 -5.83
N THR A 434 -18.03 -4.16 -7.07
CA THR A 434 -16.86 -3.40 -7.54
C THR A 434 -17.22 -2.12 -8.27
N ARG A 435 -18.49 -1.99 -8.70
CA ARG A 435 -19.00 -0.84 -9.45
C ARG A 435 -19.08 0.40 -8.56
N THR A 436 -19.67 0.27 -7.38
CA THR A 436 -19.88 1.41 -6.48
C THR A 436 -18.55 2.05 -6.03
N PRO A 437 -17.53 1.28 -5.59
CA PRO A 437 -16.18 1.81 -5.37
C PRO A 437 -15.59 2.60 -6.53
N ALA A 438 -15.76 2.14 -7.78
CA ALA A 438 -15.23 2.84 -8.96
C ALA A 438 -15.88 4.22 -9.16
N PHE A 439 -17.19 4.35 -8.93
CA PHE A 439 -17.87 5.66 -8.99
C PHE A 439 -17.44 6.59 -7.86
N ILE A 440 -17.27 6.07 -6.63
CA ILE A 440 -16.78 6.87 -5.50
C ILE A 440 -15.35 7.34 -5.77
N ALA A 441 -14.51 6.48 -6.34
CA ALA A 441 -13.15 6.83 -6.72
C ALA A 441 -13.08 7.99 -7.70
N PHE A 442 -14.03 8.12 -8.63
CA PHE A 442 -14.10 9.29 -9.51
C PHE A 442 -14.20 10.61 -8.72
N ALA A 443 -15.08 10.68 -7.72
CA ALA A 443 -15.22 11.87 -6.88
C ALA A 443 -13.94 12.16 -6.07
N THR A 444 -13.34 11.12 -5.50
CA THR A 444 -12.07 11.22 -4.74
C THR A 444 -10.92 11.69 -5.64
N VAL A 445 -10.78 11.09 -6.83
CA VAL A 445 -9.73 11.41 -7.81
C VAL A 445 -9.92 12.82 -8.37
N ALA A 446 -11.13 13.20 -8.75
CA ALA A 446 -11.43 14.54 -9.21
C ALA A 446 -11.10 15.59 -8.13
N THR A 447 -11.50 15.34 -6.87
CA THR A 447 -11.17 16.23 -5.75
C THR A 447 -9.66 16.34 -5.57
N ASN A 448 -8.93 15.23 -5.61
CA ASN A 448 -7.48 15.22 -5.46
C ASN A 448 -6.79 16.04 -6.56
N ILE A 449 -7.15 15.80 -7.83
CA ILE A 449 -6.60 16.52 -8.98
C ILE A 449 -6.92 18.01 -8.89
N VAL A 450 -8.17 18.39 -8.60
CA VAL A 450 -8.57 19.80 -8.47
C VAL A 450 -7.79 20.49 -7.34
N CYS A 451 -7.64 19.84 -6.19
CA CYS A 451 -6.87 20.40 -5.09
C CYS A 451 -5.37 20.50 -5.41
N ALA A 452 -4.80 19.50 -6.08
CA ALA A 452 -3.39 19.51 -6.46
C ALA A 452 -3.09 20.62 -7.49
N VAL A 453 -3.95 20.75 -8.51
CA VAL A 453 -3.87 21.82 -9.51
C VAL A 453 -4.06 23.18 -8.85
N GLY A 454 -5.06 23.33 -7.99
CA GLY A 454 -5.30 24.55 -7.22
C GLY A 454 -4.10 24.93 -6.36
N ALA A 455 -3.51 23.97 -5.63
CA ALA A 455 -2.32 24.19 -4.83
C ALA A 455 -1.13 24.67 -5.70
N TYR A 456 -0.93 24.08 -6.87
CA TYR A 456 0.16 24.45 -7.77
C TYR A 456 0.06 25.89 -8.32
N TYR A 457 -1.15 26.35 -8.65
CA TYR A 457 -1.36 27.68 -9.24
C TYR A 457 -1.60 28.78 -8.20
N LEU A 458 -2.21 28.47 -7.05
CA LEU A 458 -2.61 29.46 -6.05
C LEU A 458 -1.58 29.66 -4.94
N LEU A 459 -0.78 28.64 -4.61
CA LEU A 459 0.16 28.72 -3.48
C LEU A 459 1.55 29.22 -3.92
N PRO A 460 2.27 29.93 -3.04
CA PRO A 460 3.69 30.22 -3.24
C PRO A 460 4.51 28.93 -3.40
N PRO A 461 5.61 28.93 -4.18
CA PRO A 461 6.39 27.72 -4.47
C PRO A 461 6.70 26.84 -3.26
N LYS A 462 7.09 27.44 -2.14
CA LYS A 462 7.39 26.76 -0.87
C LYS A 462 6.26 25.95 -0.26
N TRP A 463 5.00 26.30 -0.55
CA TRP A 463 3.83 25.65 0.06
C TRP A 463 3.11 24.70 -0.91
N ILE A 464 3.50 24.65 -2.19
CA ILE A 464 2.79 23.87 -3.21
C ILE A 464 2.71 22.39 -2.81
N ILE A 465 3.83 21.76 -2.44
CA ILE A 465 3.88 20.32 -2.14
C ILE A 465 3.04 19.98 -0.90
N ILE A 466 3.12 20.82 0.13
CA ILE A 466 2.30 20.71 1.36
C ILE A 466 0.82 20.88 1.02
N GLY A 467 0.48 21.82 0.13
CA GLY A 467 -0.87 22.02 -0.39
C GLY A 467 -1.39 20.83 -1.18
N ILE A 468 -0.57 20.23 -2.04
CA ILE A 468 -0.92 19.00 -2.78
C ILE A 468 -1.19 17.85 -1.80
N ALA A 469 -0.33 17.66 -0.78
CA ALA A 469 -0.54 16.64 0.27
C ALA A 469 -1.82 16.90 1.10
N SER A 470 -2.12 18.17 1.38
CA SER A 470 -3.37 18.56 2.05
C SER A 470 -4.60 18.32 1.15
N GLY A 471 -4.46 18.50 -0.17
CA GLY A 471 -5.47 18.13 -1.17
C GLY A 471 -5.80 16.64 -1.15
N PHE A 472 -4.79 15.78 -0.96
CA PHE A 472 -5.01 14.34 -0.74
C PHE A 472 -5.83 14.08 0.53
N ALA A 473 -5.60 14.81 1.62
CA ALA A 473 -6.42 14.70 2.84
C ALA A 473 -7.89 15.03 2.56
N LEU A 474 -8.15 16.15 1.88
CA LEU A 474 -9.50 16.57 1.52
C LEU A 474 -10.19 15.55 0.60
N ALA A 475 -9.48 15.03 -0.39
CA ALA A 475 -9.99 13.97 -1.28
C ALA A 475 -10.43 12.73 -0.49
N ASN A 476 -9.64 12.29 0.50
CA ASN A 476 -10.00 11.14 1.33
C ASN A 476 -11.17 11.44 2.28
N VAL A 477 -11.31 12.68 2.77
CA VAL A 477 -12.50 13.10 3.54
C VAL A 477 -13.74 13.01 2.66
N VAL A 478 -13.69 13.56 1.44
CA VAL A 478 -14.80 13.45 0.46
C VAL A 478 -15.11 11.98 0.17
N GLY A 479 -14.10 11.16 -0.13
CA GLY A 479 -14.26 9.73 -0.33
C GLY A 479 -14.93 9.03 0.85
N THR A 480 -14.48 9.32 2.08
CA THR A 480 -15.08 8.77 3.31
C THR A 480 -16.54 9.19 3.47
N LEU A 481 -16.87 10.46 3.26
CA LEU A 481 -18.22 10.99 3.43
C LEU A 481 -19.18 10.40 2.39
N VAL A 482 -18.79 10.40 1.11
CA VAL A 482 -19.59 9.82 0.03
C VAL A 482 -19.81 8.32 0.29
N CYS A 483 -18.73 7.61 0.64
CA CYS A 483 -18.76 6.19 0.94
C CYS A 483 -19.66 5.88 2.16
N TRP A 484 -19.58 6.68 3.23
CA TRP A 484 -20.44 6.58 4.40
C TRP A 484 -21.93 6.74 4.04
N VAL A 485 -22.27 7.75 3.23
CA VAL A 485 -23.67 7.99 2.81
C VAL A 485 -24.21 6.83 1.98
N VAL A 486 -23.44 6.34 1.02
CA VAL A 486 -23.83 5.22 0.15
C VAL A 486 -24.00 3.94 0.97
N LEU A 487 -23.04 3.62 1.83
CA LEU A 487 -23.11 2.44 2.70
C LEU A 487 -24.26 2.52 3.71
N ARG A 488 -24.54 3.70 4.28
CA ARG A 488 -25.66 3.90 5.19
C ARG A 488 -26.99 3.54 4.51
N ARG A 489 -27.16 3.93 3.24
CA ARG A 489 -28.35 3.56 2.46
C ARG A 489 -28.37 2.08 2.13
N LYS A 490 -27.25 1.52 1.67
CA LYS A 490 -27.14 0.11 1.26
C LYS A 490 -27.38 -0.85 2.41
N LEU A 491 -26.75 -0.58 3.56
CA LEU A 491 -26.87 -1.46 4.71
C LEU A 491 -28.12 -1.17 5.52
N GLY A 492 -28.72 0.03 5.47
CA GLY A 492 -29.85 0.47 6.31
C GLY A 492 -29.43 1.11 7.65
N GLY A 493 -28.19 1.61 7.73
CA GLY A 493 -27.53 2.12 8.93
C GLY A 493 -26.05 1.71 8.99
N LEU A 494 -25.25 2.40 9.81
CA LEU A 494 -23.81 2.13 10.01
C LEU A 494 -23.37 2.28 11.47
N ASP A 495 -24.30 2.10 12.42
CA ASP A 495 -24.02 2.28 13.85
C ASP A 495 -23.36 3.66 14.17
N GLY A 496 -23.80 4.68 13.43
CA GLY A 496 -23.15 5.99 13.41
C GLY A 496 -23.05 6.66 14.78
N ARG A 497 -24.03 6.45 15.67
CA ARG A 497 -24.01 7.02 17.02
C ARG A 497 -22.84 6.48 17.84
N ARG A 498 -22.55 5.17 17.79
CA ARG A 498 -21.42 4.58 18.51
C ARG A 498 -20.10 4.95 17.85
N VAL A 499 -20.02 4.89 16.52
CA VAL A 499 -18.81 5.28 15.77
C VAL A 499 -18.42 6.72 16.05
N ILE A 500 -19.34 7.67 15.86
CA ILE A 500 -19.10 9.10 16.10
C ILE A 500 -18.79 9.35 17.57
N GLY A 501 -19.55 8.73 18.49
CA GLY A 501 -19.31 8.84 19.93
C GLY A 501 -17.89 8.41 20.33
N THR A 502 -17.42 7.26 19.82
CA THR A 502 -16.05 6.80 20.07
C THR A 502 -15.02 7.73 19.44
N HIS A 503 -15.21 8.18 18.19
CA HIS A 503 -14.25 9.08 17.55
C HIS A 503 -14.16 10.44 18.27
N LEU A 504 -15.27 11.00 18.71
CA LEU A 504 -15.26 12.25 19.49
C LEU A 504 -14.52 12.08 20.82
N LYS A 505 -14.75 10.98 21.55
CA LYS A 505 -14.00 10.67 22.78
C LYS A 505 -12.50 10.53 22.51
N LEU A 506 -12.14 9.85 21.42
CA LEU A 506 -10.74 9.68 21.02
C LEU A 506 -10.10 11.03 20.66
N LEU A 507 -10.79 11.86 19.86
CA LEU A 507 -10.32 13.21 19.51
C LEU A 507 -10.09 14.07 20.75
N VAL A 508 -10.98 14.01 21.75
CA VAL A 508 -10.78 14.71 23.03
C VAL A 508 -9.55 14.16 23.77
N ALA A 509 -9.39 12.84 23.80
CA ALA A 509 -8.25 12.19 24.45
C ALA A 509 -6.90 12.44 23.74
N LEU A 510 -6.89 12.93 22.49
CA LEU A 510 -5.67 13.30 21.78
C LEU A 510 -5.06 14.61 22.25
N TRP A 511 -5.85 15.56 22.78
CA TRP A 511 -5.32 16.88 23.15
C TRP A 511 -4.19 16.84 24.18
N PRO A 512 -4.28 16.03 25.26
CA PRO A 512 -3.16 15.84 26.19
C PRO A 512 -1.89 15.27 25.52
N LEU A 513 -2.06 14.33 24.57
CA LEU A 513 -0.94 13.79 23.80
C LEU A 513 -0.30 14.87 22.94
N ILE A 514 -1.11 15.61 22.19
CA ILE A 514 -0.65 16.68 21.29
C ILE A 514 0.08 17.76 22.10
N GLY A 515 -0.54 18.24 23.18
CA GLY A 515 0.03 19.27 24.04
C GLY A 515 1.36 18.83 24.67
N PHE A 516 1.42 17.60 25.19
CA PHE A 516 2.65 17.07 25.79
C PHE A 516 3.76 16.86 24.75
N ALA A 517 3.45 16.23 23.62
CA ALA A 517 4.42 16.00 22.55
C ALA A 517 4.97 17.33 22.00
N TYR A 518 4.10 18.33 21.82
CA TYR A 518 4.50 19.67 21.39
C TYR A 518 5.36 20.38 22.44
N ALA A 519 5.00 20.31 23.72
CA ALA A 519 5.78 20.90 24.81
C ALA A 519 7.18 20.28 24.90
N VAL A 520 7.28 18.95 24.81
CA VAL A 520 8.56 18.22 24.79
C VAL A 520 9.41 18.64 23.60
N HIS A 521 8.82 18.68 22.40
CA HIS A 521 9.49 19.18 21.20
C HIS A 521 10.02 20.61 21.41
N ALA A 522 9.18 21.53 21.90
CA ALA A 522 9.55 22.93 22.08
C ALA A 522 10.69 23.11 23.10
N VAL A 523 10.64 22.39 24.23
CA VAL A 523 11.68 22.43 25.27
C VAL A 523 12.99 21.86 24.75
N ILE A 524 12.96 20.72 24.07
CA ILE A 524 14.17 20.08 23.52
C ILE A 524 14.77 20.94 22.41
N ALA A 525 13.94 21.48 21.52
CA ALA A 525 14.40 22.37 20.45
C ALA A 525 15.04 23.66 21.01
N ALA A 526 14.48 24.22 22.10
CA ALA A 526 15.05 25.39 22.74
C ALA A 526 16.35 25.10 23.50
N ALA A 527 16.45 23.93 24.15
CA ALA A 527 17.59 23.57 25.00
C ALA A 527 18.78 22.98 24.22
N LEU A 528 18.51 22.16 23.21
CA LEU A 528 19.51 21.35 22.50
C LEU A 528 19.59 21.66 21.00
N GLY A 529 18.75 22.58 20.49
CA GLY A 529 18.66 22.90 19.07
C GLY A 529 17.97 21.81 18.25
N ARG A 530 18.26 21.79 16.95
CA ARG A 530 17.71 20.80 15.99
C ARG A 530 18.79 19.86 15.51
N GLY A 531 18.44 18.59 15.37
CA GLY A 531 19.35 17.55 14.90
C GLY A 531 18.91 16.16 15.33
N LEU A 532 19.76 15.16 15.10
CA LEU A 532 19.43 13.77 15.33
C LEU A 532 19.16 13.46 16.81
N LEU A 533 20.08 13.86 17.71
CA LEU A 533 19.93 13.60 19.15
C LEU A 533 18.71 14.33 19.76
N PRO A 534 18.50 15.64 19.54
CA PRO A 534 17.27 16.32 19.95
C PRO A 534 16.01 15.67 19.36
N GLY A 535 16.04 15.29 18.08
CA GLY A 535 14.93 14.59 17.43
C GLY A 535 14.61 13.26 18.11
N MET A 536 15.61 12.42 18.39
CA MET A 536 15.43 11.14 19.07
C MET A 536 14.82 11.31 20.47
N LEU A 537 15.32 12.28 21.24
CA LEU A 537 14.78 12.58 22.57
C LEU A 537 13.32 13.05 22.49
N ALA A 538 13.01 13.95 21.55
CA ALA A 538 11.65 14.45 21.35
C ALA A 538 10.69 13.34 20.93
N LEU A 539 11.14 12.42 20.06
CA LEU A 539 10.35 11.25 19.68
C LEU A 539 10.12 10.30 20.85
N ILE A 540 11.17 9.89 21.55
CA ILE A 540 11.05 8.90 22.62
C ILE A 540 10.20 9.47 23.76
N VAL A 541 10.55 10.65 24.27
CA VAL A 541 9.86 11.26 25.41
C VAL A 541 8.46 11.69 24.99
N GLY A 542 8.32 12.38 23.86
CA GLY A 542 7.04 12.90 23.37
C GLY A 542 6.04 11.80 23.02
N SER A 543 6.48 10.72 22.37
CA SER A 543 5.60 9.58 22.05
C SER A 543 5.27 8.72 23.27
N ALA A 544 6.23 8.44 24.16
CA ALA A 544 5.99 7.65 25.36
C ALA A 544 5.07 8.38 26.36
N GLY A 545 5.40 9.63 26.70
CA GLY A 545 4.60 10.42 27.62
C GLY A 545 3.26 10.84 27.01
N GLY A 546 3.24 11.26 25.74
CA GLY A 546 2.01 11.58 25.03
C GLY A 546 1.09 10.36 24.87
N GLY A 547 1.66 9.20 24.54
CA GLY A 547 0.93 7.93 24.47
C GLY A 547 0.35 7.50 25.82
N ALA A 548 1.11 7.65 26.91
CA ALA A 548 0.62 7.38 28.27
C ALA A 548 -0.55 8.29 28.65
N LEU A 549 -0.45 9.60 28.33
CA LEU A 549 -1.53 10.56 28.56
C LEU A 549 -2.76 10.24 27.73
N TYR A 550 -2.58 9.89 26.45
CA TYR A 550 -3.69 9.44 25.61
C TYR A 550 -4.41 8.23 26.21
N LEU A 551 -3.66 7.19 26.61
CA LEU A 551 -4.23 5.99 27.23
C LEU A 551 -4.96 6.31 28.54
N LEU A 552 -4.39 7.18 29.36
CA LEU A 552 -5.01 7.64 30.61
C LEU A 552 -6.34 8.34 30.34
N PHE A 553 -6.35 9.37 29.48
CA PHE A 553 -7.55 10.14 29.19
C PHE A 553 -8.61 9.31 28.47
N ALA A 554 -8.21 8.46 27.53
CA ALA A 554 -9.15 7.61 26.83
C ALA A 554 -9.75 6.53 27.76
N ARG A 555 -9.01 6.08 28.78
CA ARG A 555 -9.54 5.26 29.88
C ARG A 555 -10.52 6.04 30.76
N LEU A 556 -10.20 7.28 31.14
CA LEU A 556 -11.08 8.16 31.92
C LEU A 556 -12.40 8.44 31.18
N MET A 557 -12.34 8.64 29.86
CA MET A 557 -13.51 8.84 28.99
C MET A 557 -14.29 7.55 28.70
N ARG A 558 -13.87 6.42 29.28
CA ARG A 558 -14.46 5.09 29.14
C ARG A 558 -14.65 4.69 27.68
N VAL A 559 -13.57 4.76 26.89
CA VAL A 559 -13.55 4.23 25.53
C VAL A 559 -13.52 2.70 25.63
N GLY A 560 -14.59 2.04 25.18
CA GLY A 560 -14.79 0.60 25.36
C GLY A 560 -13.67 -0.22 24.70
N GLU A 561 -13.23 0.18 23.51
CA GLU A 561 -12.20 -0.51 22.74
C GLU A 561 -10.84 -0.53 23.48
N ILE A 562 -10.51 0.54 24.20
CA ILE A 562 -9.27 0.62 24.99
C ILE A 562 -9.35 -0.27 26.22
N GLN A 563 -10.52 -0.35 26.86
CA GLN A 563 -10.72 -1.25 27.99
C GLN A 563 -10.58 -2.72 27.58
N SER A 564 -11.20 -3.10 26.44
CA SER A 564 -11.04 -4.45 25.87
C SER A 564 -9.59 -4.76 25.47
N MET A 565 -8.88 -3.79 24.91
CA MET A 565 -7.48 -3.95 24.55
C MET A 565 -6.60 -4.16 25.80
N LEU A 566 -6.80 -3.34 26.84
CA LEU A 566 -6.05 -3.44 28.09
C LEU A 566 -6.37 -4.71 28.87
N SER A 567 -7.63 -5.17 28.87
CA SER A 567 -8.02 -6.41 29.54
C SER A 567 -7.39 -7.65 28.87
N MET A 568 -7.31 -7.67 27.53
CA MET A 568 -6.62 -8.75 26.79
C MET A 568 -5.12 -8.81 27.07
N VAL A 569 -4.47 -7.65 27.25
CA VAL A 569 -3.05 -7.60 27.62
C VAL A 569 -2.88 -8.05 29.08
N GLY A 570 -3.75 -7.57 29.98
CA GLY A 570 -3.74 -7.97 31.39
C GLY A 570 -3.94 -9.47 31.61
N SER A 571 -4.82 -10.11 30.85
CA SER A 571 -5.07 -11.55 30.93
C SER A 571 -3.93 -12.43 30.40
N ARG A 572 -2.96 -11.85 29.68
CA ARG A 572 -1.76 -12.55 29.19
C ARG A 572 -0.53 -12.42 30.10
N ILE A 573 -0.60 -11.57 31.13
CA ILE A 573 0.46 -11.44 32.13
C ILE A 573 0.12 -12.39 33.29
N PRO A 574 0.89 -13.46 33.52
CA PRO A 574 0.62 -14.37 34.64
C PRO A 574 0.80 -13.60 35.97
N GLY A 575 -0.24 -13.55 36.81
CA GLY A 575 -0.11 -13.09 38.21
C GLY A 575 -0.99 -11.94 38.69
N ARG A 576 -2.01 -11.50 37.94
CA ARG A 576 -3.05 -10.58 38.45
C ARG A 576 -4.45 -11.08 38.10
N GLY A 577 -4.87 -12.13 38.80
CA GLY A 577 -6.27 -12.51 38.97
C GLY A 577 -6.77 -12.00 40.31
#